data_AF-A0A527ZNP6-F1
#
_entry.id   AF-A0A527ZNP6-F1
#
_cell.length_a   1.000
_cell.length_b   1.000
_cell.length_c   1.000
_cell.angle_alpha   90.00
_cell.angle_beta   90.00
_cell.angle_gamma   90.00
#
_symmetry.space_group_name_H-M   'P 1'
#
loop_
_entity.id
_entity.type
_entity.pdbx_description
1 polymer ?
#
loop_
_entity_poly.entity_id
_entity_poly.type
_entity_poly.pdbx_seq_one_letter_code
_entity_poly.pdbx_strand_id
1 'polypeptide(L)'
;MLYVLALLIGAVAGLRAMTAPAAVAWGAWLGWLPVAGTWASFMGHWITVGIFTILAIAELVTDQLPSTPSRKVPQQFGARIVVGAFTGAVIGATGGATIGGLIAGAIGAVIGTLGGAELRKRLAIALGKD
;
A
#
# COMPACT_ATOMS: atom_id res chain seq x y z
N MET A 1 -2.44 -18.41 -0.43
CA MET A 1 -1.28 -17.51 -0.23
C MET A 1 -1.47 -16.16 -0.92
N LEU A 2 -1.75 -16.11 -2.23
CA LEU A 2 -1.87 -14.84 -3.00
C LEU A 2 -2.85 -13.83 -2.40
N TYR A 3 -4.07 -14.25 -2.05
CA TYR A 3 -5.06 -13.35 -1.44
C TYR A 3 -4.65 -12.80 -0.07
N VAL A 4 -3.90 -13.60 0.71
CA VAL A 4 -3.37 -13.14 2.00
C VAL A 4 -2.29 -12.09 1.78
N LEU A 5 -1.37 -12.32 0.84
CA LEU A 5 -0.35 -11.32 0.48
C LEU A 5 -0.98 -10.04 -0.09
N ALA A 6 -2.01 -10.18 -0.95
CA ALA A 6 -2.77 -9.04 -1.48
C ALA A 6 -3.50 -8.27 -0.37
N LEU A 7 -4.12 -8.96 0.58
CA LEU A 7 -4.77 -8.33 1.73
C LEU A 7 -3.75 -7.60 2.61
N LEU A 8 -2.61 -8.23 2.90
CA LEU A 8 -1.56 -7.65 3.74
C LEU A 8 -0.91 -6.43 3.09
N ILE A 9 -0.59 -6.49 1.79
CA ILE A 9 -0.03 -5.33 1.09
C ILE A 9 -1.07 -4.20 0.99
N GLY A 10 -2.34 -4.56 0.83
CA GLY A 10 -3.45 -3.63 0.95
C GLY A 10 -3.46 -2.93 2.31
N ALA A 11 -3.32 -3.67 3.41
CA ALA A 11 -3.25 -3.09 4.75
C ALA A 11 -2.07 -2.13 4.93
N VAL A 12 -0.91 -2.45 4.34
CA VAL A 12 0.24 -1.53 4.28
C VAL A 12 -0.13 -0.26 3.52
N ALA A 13 -0.77 -0.37 2.35
CA ALA A 13 -1.25 0.78 1.58
C ALA A 13 -2.25 1.64 2.39
N GLY A 14 -3.11 0.99 3.18
CA GLY A 14 -4.05 1.62 4.10
C GLY A 14 -3.39 2.44 5.20
N LEU A 15 -2.20 2.03 5.65
CA LEU A 15 -1.41 2.81 6.62
C LEU A 15 -0.65 3.94 5.92
N ARG A 16 -0.01 3.63 4.78
CA ARG A 16 0.83 4.53 3.98
C ARG A 16 0.75 4.13 2.50
N ALA A 17 0.22 5.01 1.66
CA ALA A 17 -0.17 4.69 0.30
C ALA A 17 1.04 4.29 -0.57
N MET A 18 2.12 5.08 -0.56
CA MET A 18 3.26 4.86 -1.47
C MET A 18 4.22 3.77 -1.00
N THR A 19 4.14 3.37 0.27
CA THR A 19 4.97 2.28 0.80
C THR A 19 4.65 0.94 0.16
N ALA A 20 3.37 0.65 -0.08
CA ALA A 20 2.92 -0.59 -0.71
C ALA A 20 3.46 -0.81 -2.14
N PRO A 21 3.29 0.13 -3.10
CA PRO A 21 3.79 -0.08 -4.46
C PRO A 21 5.31 -0.10 -4.52
N ALA A 22 6.01 0.61 -3.64
CA ALA A 22 7.46 0.49 -3.51
C ALA A 22 7.87 -0.94 -3.10
N ALA A 23 7.23 -1.51 -2.08
CA ALA A 23 7.51 -2.88 -1.65
C ALA A 23 7.22 -3.92 -2.73
N VAL A 24 6.12 -3.76 -3.48
CA VAL A 24 5.77 -4.65 -4.60
C VAL A 24 6.78 -4.51 -5.76
N ALA A 25 7.22 -3.29 -6.09
CA ALA A 25 8.22 -3.06 -7.13
C ALA A 25 9.57 -3.70 -6.76
N TRP A 26 10.01 -3.56 -5.50
CA TRP A 26 11.19 -4.25 -5.00
C TRP A 26 11.02 -5.77 -5.02
N GLY A 27 9.86 -6.29 -4.60
CA GLY A 27 9.56 -7.73 -4.68
C GLY A 27 9.60 -8.27 -6.11
N ALA A 28 9.14 -7.49 -7.09
CA ALA A 28 9.24 -7.84 -8.51
C ALA A 28 10.70 -7.78 -9.02
N TRP A 29 11.45 -6.72 -8.68
CA TRP A 29 12.84 -6.55 -9.07
C TRP A 29 13.77 -7.63 -8.52
N LEU A 30 13.56 -8.03 -7.25
CA LEU A 30 14.33 -9.10 -6.59
C LEU A 30 13.89 -10.51 -7.01
N GLY A 31 12.90 -10.64 -7.90
CA GLY A 31 12.39 -11.92 -8.39
C GLY A 31 11.49 -12.69 -7.43
N TRP A 32 11.05 -12.08 -6.31
CA TRP A 32 10.12 -12.69 -5.36
C TRP A 32 8.69 -12.77 -5.89
N LEU A 33 8.32 -11.80 -6.73
CA LEU A 33 7.04 -11.75 -7.41
C LEU A 33 7.25 -12.01 -8.91
N PRO A 34 6.85 -13.19 -9.45
CA PRO A 34 7.02 -13.52 -10.86
C PRO A 34 5.97 -12.77 -11.68
N VAL A 35 6.19 -11.47 -11.90
CA VAL A 35 5.32 -10.59 -12.70
C VAL A 35 5.67 -10.61 -14.20
N ALA A 36 6.77 -11.26 -14.58
CA ALA A 36 7.17 -11.42 -15.98
C ALA A 36 6.10 -12.18 -16.77
N GLY A 37 5.81 -11.73 -18.00
CA GLY A 37 4.74 -12.29 -18.82
C GLY A 37 3.32 -11.86 -18.42
N THR A 38 3.18 -11.01 -17.41
CA THR A 38 1.90 -10.40 -17.02
C THR A 38 1.84 -8.93 -17.42
N TRP A 39 0.65 -8.32 -17.34
CA TRP A 39 0.48 -6.88 -17.52
C TRP A 39 1.27 -6.06 -16.48
N ALA A 40 1.61 -6.65 -15.33
CA ALA A 40 2.34 -6.01 -14.24
C ALA A 40 3.88 -6.12 -14.35
N SER A 41 4.40 -6.59 -15.50
CA SER A 41 5.84 -6.78 -15.72
C SER A 41 6.67 -5.52 -15.48
N PHE A 42 6.10 -4.33 -15.75
CA PHE A 42 6.75 -3.04 -15.52
C PHE A 42 7.14 -2.81 -14.05
N MET A 43 6.50 -3.50 -13.09
CA MET A 43 6.83 -3.39 -11.67
C MET A 43 8.25 -3.87 -11.36
N GLY A 44 8.77 -4.79 -12.16
CA GLY A 44 10.15 -5.28 -12.08
C GLY A 44 11.15 -4.46 -12.89
N HIS A 45 10.82 -3.24 -13.34
CA HIS A 45 11.77 -2.37 -14.04
C HIS A 45 12.46 -1.42 -13.06
N TRP A 46 13.77 -1.22 -13.19
CA TRP A 46 14.56 -0.39 -12.24
C TRP A 46 14.04 1.04 -12.11
N ILE A 47 13.54 1.63 -13.20
CA ILE A 47 12.89 2.95 -13.19
C ILE A 47 11.65 2.94 -12.30
N THR A 48 10.79 1.92 -12.40
CA THR A 48 9.59 1.77 -11.58
C THR A 48 9.94 1.66 -10.10
N VAL A 49 10.96 0.87 -9.78
CA VAL A 49 11.51 0.75 -8.42
C VAL A 49 11.98 2.11 -7.91
N GLY A 50 12.76 2.84 -8.71
CA GLY A 50 13.25 4.17 -8.37
C GLY A 50 12.13 5.18 -8.11
N ILE A 51 11.15 5.25 -9.01
CA ILE A 51 9.98 6.15 -8.89
C ILE A 51 9.21 5.85 -7.61
N PHE A 52 8.79 4.60 -7.38
CA PHE A 52 7.99 4.28 -6.19
C PHE A 52 8.79 4.46 -4.90
N THR A 53 10.11 4.20 -4.92
CA THR A 53 10.97 4.47 -3.76
C THR A 53 11.02 5.97 -3.43
N ILE A 54 11.22 6.83 -4.44
CA ILE A 54 11.20 8.29 -4.26
C ILE A 54 9.84 8.75 -3.74
N LEU A 55 8.74 8.25 -4.30
CA LEU A 55 7.38 8.58 -3.84
C LEU A 55 7.13 8.12 -2.39
N ALA A 56 7.62 6.94 -2.00
CA ALA A 56 7.51 6.43 -0.63
C ALA A 56 8.32 7.27 0.38
N ILE A 57 9.50 7.74 -0.03
CA ILE A 57 10.32 8.68 0.76
C ILE A 57 9.62 10.03 0.87
N ALA A 58 9.11 10.57 -0.24
CA ALA A 58 8.38 11.83 -0.24
C ALA A 58 7.14 11.76 0.68
N GLU A 59 6.37 10.68 0.60
CA GLU A 59 5.25 10.42 1.52
C GLU A 59 5.74 10.42 2.99
N LEU A 60 6.85 9.74 3.31
CA LEU A 60 7.41 9.72 4.66
C LEU A 60 7.78 11.12 5.17
N VAL A 61 8.44 11.91 4.33
CA VAL A 61 8.87 13.27 4.70
C VAL A 61 7.67 14.18 4.89
N THR A 62 6.72 14.17 3.94
CA THR A 62 5.51 15.01 4.03
C THR A 62 4.59 14.63 5.19
N ASP A 63 4.60 13.37 5.62
CA ASP A 63 3.84 12.92 6.79
C ASP A 63 4.36 13.54 8.11
N GLN A 64 5.63 13.95 8.17
CA GLN A 64 6.28 14.50 9.37
C GLN A 64 6.24 16.03 9.43
N LEU A 65 5.86 16.71 8.35
CA LEU A 65 5.86 18.18 8.29
C LEU A 65 4.68 18.78 9.08
N PRO A 66 4.90 19.88 9.85
CA PRO A 66 3.84 20.53 10.65
C PRO A 66 2.72 21.16 9.81
N SER A 67 2.98 21.43 8.53
CA SER A 67 2.11 22.21 7.63
C SER A 67 1.11 21.37 6.83
N THR A 68 0.93 20.09 7.16
CA THR A 68 0.06 19.20 6.38
C THR A 68 -1.41 19.45 6.75
N PRO A 69 -2.29 19.81 5.78
CA PRO A 69 -3.69 20.13 6.05
C PRO A 69 -4.42 18.95 6.72
N SER A 70 -5.39 19.28 7.58
CA SER A 70 -6.16 18.37 8.44
C SER A 70 -6.50 17.01 7.79
N ARG A 71 -5.97 15.93 8.38
CA ARG A 71 -6.03 14.50 7.97
C ARG A 71 -7.45 13.86 8.05
N LYS A 72 -8.52 14.58 7.75
CA LYS A 72 -9.90 14.05 7.62
C LYS A 72 -10.41 14.06 6.17
N VAL A 73 -9.53 14.19 5.18
CA VAL A 73 -9.93 14.37 3.79
C VAL A 73 -10.27 13.02 3.15
N PRO A 74 -11.51 12.80 2.68
CA PRO A 74 -11.93 11.56 2.01
C PRO A 74 -11.03 11.16 0.84
N GLN A 75 -10.38 12.15 0.21
CA GLN A 75 -9.44 11.98 -0.89
C GLN A 75 -8.25 11.10 -0.52
N GLN A 76 -7.68 11.23 0.69
CA GLN A 76 -6.53 10.43 1.12
C GLN A 76 -6.92 8.97 1.37
N PHE A 77 -8.13 8.73 1.88
CA PHE A 77 -8.66 7.38 2.05
C PHE A 77 -8.92 6.71 0.70
N GLY A 78 -9.55 7.43 -0.24
CA GLY A 78 -9.77 6.95 -1.60
C GLY A 78 -8.45 6.58 -2.30
N ALA A 79 -7.43 7.42 -2.19
CA ALA A 79 -6.11 7.15 -2.75
C ALA A 79 -5.50 5.85 -2.17
N ARG A 80 -5.61 5.63 -0.85
CA ARG A 80 -5.11 4.40 -0.20
C ARG A 80 -5.82 3.15 -0.70
N ILE A 81 -7.14 3.21 -0.91
CA ILE A 81 -7.90 2.09 -1.47
C ILE A 81 -7.44 1.79 -2.89
N VAL A 82 -7.33 2.81 -3.75
CA VAL A 82 -6.89 2.64 -5.14
C VAL A 82 -5.49 2.03 -5.19
N VAL A 83 -4.57 2.50 -4.35
CA VAL A 83 -3.20 1.99 -4.31
C VAL A 83 -3.14 0.57 -3.73
N GLY A 84 -3.93 0.27 -2.69
CA GLY A 84 -4.08 -1.08 -2.16
C GLY A 84 -4.66 -2.05 -3.19
N ALA A 85 -5.69 -1.62 -3.92
CA ALA A 85 -6.29 -2.38 -5.01
C ALA A 85 -5.28 -2.64 -6.14
N PHE A 86 -4.53 -1.62 -6.54
CA PHE A 86 -3.48 -1.73 -7.56
C PHE A 86 -2.38 -2.72 -7.14
N THR A 87 -1.82 -2.57 -5.94
CA THR A 87 -0.75 -3.46 -5.44
C THR A 87 -1.23 -4.89 -5.22
N GLY A 88 -2.47 -5.07 -4.75
CA GLY A 88 -3.13 -6.36 -4.68
C GLY A 88 -3.36 -6.99 -6.06
N ALA A 89 -3.72 -6.20 -7.07
CA ALA A 89 -3.88 -6.66 -8.45
C ALA A 89 -2.55 -7.14 -9.05
N VAL A 90 -1.44 -6.44 -8.77
CA VAL A 90 -0.08 -6.85 -9.18
C VAL A 90 0.28 -8.20 -8.56
N ILE A 91 0.05 -8.39 -7.26
CA ILE A 91 0.27 -9.69 -6.61
C ILE A 91 -0.66 -10.76 -7.19
N GLY A 92 -1.93 -10.44 -7.44
CA GLY A 92 -2.88 -11.36 -8.06
C GLY A 92 -2.48 -11.79 -9.47
N ALA A 93 -1.84 -10.89 -10.24
CA ALA A 93 -1.39 -11.16 -11.60
C ALA A 93 -0.39 -12.32 -11.68
N THR A 94 0.43 -12.53 -10.64
CA THR A 94 1.44 -13.62 -10.60
C THR A 94 0.80 -15.03 -10.59
N GLY A 95 -0.50 -15.14 -10.34
CA GLY A 95 -1.24 -16.40 -10.36
C GLY A 95 -2.55 -16.34 -11.15
N GLY A 96 -2.69 -15.39 -12.08
CA GLY A 96 -3.90 -15.23 -12.90
C GLY A 96 -5.15 -14.75 -12.14
N ALA A 97 -5.00 -14.32 -10.89
CA ALA A 97 -6.09 -13.94 -10.00
C ALA A 97 -6.18 -12.41 -9.82
N THR A 98 -5.90 -11.64 -10.87
CA THR A 98 -5.80 -10.15 -10.82
C THR A 98 -7.00 -9.49 -10.14
N ILE A 99 -8.23 -9.89 -10.51
CA ILE A 99 -9.46 -9.30 -9.93
C ILE A 99 -9.59 -9.65 -8.45
N GLY A 100 -9.33 -10.91 -8.08
CA GLY A 100 -9.40 -11.32 -6.68
C GLY A 100 -8.31 -10.67 -5.82
N GLY A 101 -7.10 -10.49 -6.38
CA GLY A 101 -6.01 -9.73 -5.75
C GLY A 101 -6.36 -8.25 -5.59
N LEU A 102 -6.99 -7.64 -6.59
CA LEU A 102 -7.48 -6.27 -6.53
C LEU A 102 -8.47 -6.08 -5.38
N ILE A 103 -9.49 -6.95 -5.31
CA ILE A 103 -10.52 -6.89 -4.26
C ILE A 103 -9.88 -7.11 -2.88
N ALA A 104 -9.02 -8.12 -2.74
CA ALA A 104 -8.32 -8.38 -1.48
C ALA A 104 -7.45 -7.19 -1.05
N GLY A 105 -6.72 -6.57 -1.98
CA GLY A 105 -5.91 -5.37 -1.72
C GLY A 105 -6.75 -4.16 -1.31
N ALA A 106 -7.90 -3.94 -1.96
CA ALA A 106 -8.84 -2.89 -1.58
C ALA A 106 -9.38 -3.10 -0.16
N ILE A 107 -9.83 -4.31 0.17
CA ILE A 107 -10.29 -4.68 1.52
C ILE A 107 -9.17 -4.48 2.54
N GLY A 108 -7.95 -4.92 2.20
CA GLY A 108 -6.76 -4.71 3.03
C GLY A 108 -6.55 -3.23 3.36
N ALA A 109 -6.64 -2.35 2.36
CA ALA A 109 -6.46 -0.91 2.56
C ALA A 109 -7.51 -0.29 3.48
N VAL A 110 -8.76 -0.75 3.40
CA VAL A 110 -9.82 -0.33 4.34
C VAL A 110 -9.46 -0.78 5.75
N ILE A 111 -9.08 -2.05 5.94
CA ILE A 111 -8.67 -2.60 7.24
C ILE A 111 -7.47 -1.82 7.81
N GLY A 112 -6.42 -1.60 7.01
CA GLY A 112 -5.22 -0.89 7.44
C GLY A 112 -5.50 0.55 7.84
N THR A 113 -6.38 1.24 7.12
CA THR A 113 -6.73 2.64 7.44
C THR A 113 -7.53 2.73 8.74
N LEU A 114 -8.62 1.96 8.85
CA LEU A 114 -9.51 2.02 10.01
C LEU A 114 -8.85 1.42 11.25
N GLY A 115 -8.22 0.25 11.10
CA GLY A 115 -7.52 -0.44 12.19
C GLY A 115 -6.32 0.36 12.70
N GLY A 116 -5.54 0.98 11.81
CA GLY A 116 -4.42 1.84 12.20
C GLY A 116 -4.85 3.09 12.97
N ALA A 117 -5.98 3.70 12.57
CA ALA A 117 -6.55 4.85 13.27
C ALA A 117 -7.01 4.48 14.69
N GLU A 118 -7.75 3.37 14.83
CA GLU A 118 -8.23 2.89 16.12
C GLU A 118 -7.08 2.48 17.05
N LEU A 119 -6.06 1.79 16.52
CA LEU A 119 -4.88 1.40 17.30
C LEU A 119 -4.14 2.63 17.84
N ARG A 120 -3.94 3.66 17.00
CA ARG A 120 -3.29 4.91 17.42
C ARG A 120 -4.11 5.62 18.50
N LYS A 121 -5.43 5.64 18.37
CA LYS A 121 -6.34 6.21 19.37
C LYS A 121 -6.20 5.48 20.71
N ARG A 122 -6.23 4.14 20.71
CA ARG A 122 -6.06 3.34 21.92
C ARG A 122 -4.71 3.52 22.58
N LEU A 123 -3.64 3.62 21.78
CA LEU A 123 -2.29 3.90 22.27
C LEU A 123 -2.19 5.29 22.90
N ALA A 124 -2.84 6.31 22.32
CA ALA A 124 -2.86 7.65 22.90
C ALA A 124 -3.53 7.66 24.29
N ILE A 125 -4.70 7.02 24.39
CA ILE A 125 -5.44 6.88 25.66
C ILE A 125 -4.61 6.12 26.70
N ALA A 126 -3.97 5.02 26.31
CA ALA A 126 -3.16 4.21 27.22
C ALA A 126 -1.90 4.94 27.72
N LEU A 127 -1.39 5.92 26.96
CA LEU A 127 -0.20 6.70 27.28
C LEU A 127 -0.51 8.03 27.98
N GLY A 128 -1.78 8.34 28.26
CA GLY A 128 -2.21 9.53 29.02
C GLY A 128 -1.88 10.86 28.35
N LYS A 129 -1.83 10.91 27.01
CA LYS A 129 -1.53 12.11 26.23
C LYS A 129 -2.79 12.71 25.60
N ASP A 130 -3.79 12.97 26.43
CA ASP A 130 -5.05 13.60 26.04
C ASP A 130 -4.99 15.12 26.27
#